data_AF-A0A8T5I0D9-F1
#
_entry.id   AF-A0A8T5I0D9-F1
#
_cell.length_a   1.000
_cell.length_b   1.000
_cell.length_c   1.000
_cell.angle_alpha   90.00
_cell.angle_beta   90.00
_cell.angle_gamma   90.00
#
_symmetry.space_group_name_H-M   'P 1'
#
loop_
_entity.id
_entity.type
_entity.pdbx_description
1 polymer ?
#
loop_
_entity_poly.entity_id
_entity_poly.type
_entity_poly.pdbx_seq_one_letter_code
_entity_poly.pdbx_strand_id
1 'polypeptide(L)'
;MIDQYYLPVLLGIIISFASYYSRKLSIKHKGYSRKIVSFSAGVSITYVLLELFPNFTETAISLSKFIYISIPLGFIIHHIIEKEIYKHNSKVELVRMLSLEETVFSFVYHIIIGIILVTFARGSATEAILFSIPMISYTFLSNLPANPHPLKAKAIFLSSATLIGTAIAIIWRNIPIEVEFSLIGIAIGVLLYTVIRHHIPFGKKGHIGYFTLSFILYTLLIVASWYF
;
A
#
# COMPACT_ATOMS: atom_id res chain seq x y z
N MET A 1 -21.73 -12.50 -9.25
CA MET A 1 -20.81 -13.66 -9.13
C MET A 1 -19.62 -13.56 -10.07
N ILE A 2 -19.83 -13.32 -11.37
CA ILE A 2 -18.73 -13.10 -12.36
C ILE A 2 -17.85 -11.92 -11.90
N ASP A 3 -18.45 -10.77 -11.59
CA ASP A 3 -17.71 -9.54 -11.24
C ASP A 3 -16.78 -9.67 -10.03
N GLN A 4 -17.09 -10.55 -9.07
CA GLN A 4 -16.30 -10.79 -7.85
C GLN A 4 -14.92 -11.44 -8.15
N TYR A 5 -14.72 -11.97 -9.36
CA TYR A 5 -13.44 -12.54 -9.79
C TYR A 5 -12.75 -11.67 -10.84
N TYR A 6 -13.48 -11.09 -11.80
CA TYR A 6 -12.88 -10.29 -12.87
C TYR A 6 -12.38 -8.94 -12.37
N LEU A 7 -13.15 -8.27 -11.50
CA LEU A 7 -12.77 -6.95 -10.98
C LEU A 7 -11.45 -6.98 -10.20
N PRO A 8 -11.24 -7.85 -9.19
CA PRO A 8 -9.97 -7.85 -8.45
C PRO A 8 -8.79 -8.27 -9.33
N VAL A 9 -9.00 -9.14 -10.32
CA VAL A 9 -7.96 -9.47 -11.31
C VAL A 9 -7.61 -8.26 -12.17
N LEU A 10 -8.59 -7.53 -12.68
CA LEU A 10 -8.37 -6.32 -13.47
C LEU A 10 -7.62 -5.25 -12.66
N LEU A 11 -8.10 -4.96 -11.45
CA LEU A 11 -7.45 -4.00 -10.55
C LEU A 11 -6.05 -4.48 -10.15
N GLY A 12 -5.85 -5.79 -9.93
CA GLY A 12 -4.56 -6.39 -9.67
C GLY A 12 -3.59 -6.22 -10.83
N ILE A 13 -4.05 -6.37 -12.08
CA ILE A 13 -3.26 -6.10 -13.29
C ILE A 13 -2.86 -4.62 -13.34
N ILE A 14 -3.79 -3.70 -13.05
CA ILE A 14 -3.50 -2.25 -13.04
C ILE A 14 -2.44 -1.91 -11.99
N ILE A 15 -2.55 -2.44 -10.77
CA ILE A 15 -1.57 -2.23 -9.70
C ILE A 15 -0.21 -2.85 -10.07
N SER A 16 -0.19 -4.06 -10.63
CA SER A 16 1.03 -4.70 -11.13
C SER A 16 1.69 -3.89 -12.24
N PHE A 17 0.91 -3.32 -13.16
CA PHE A 17 1.41 -2.44 -14.21
C PHE A 17 2.00 -1.16 -13.62
N ALA A 18 1.31 -0.52 -12.66
CA ALA A 18 1.83 0.63 -11.92
C ALA A 18 3.16 0.29 -11.20
N SER A 19 3.26 -0.90 -10.60
CA SER A 19 4.48 -1.40 -9.94
C SER A 19 5.64 -1.60 -10.93
N TYR A 20 5.36 -2.15 -12.11
CA TYR A 20 6.37 -2.32 -13.15
C TYR A 20 6.90 -0.99 -13.69
N TYR A 21 6.00 -0.05 -14.00
CA TYR A 21 6.37 1.24 -14.58
C TYR A 21 7.02 2.17 -13.57
N SER A 22 6.53 2.23 -12.32
CA SER A 22 7.13 3.05 -11.26
C SER A 22 8.62 2.75 -11.06
N ARG A 23 9.03 1.47 -11.11
CA ARG A 23 10.44 1.04 -11.00
C ARG A 23 11.32 1.45 -12.19
N LYS A 24 10.73 1.71 -13.35
CA LYS A 24 11.46 2.18 -14.55
C LYS A 24 11.54 3.70 -14.63
N LEU A 25 10.62 4.40 -13.98
CA LEU A 25 10.51 5.85 -14.07
C LEU A 25 11.50 6.53 -13.12
N SER A 26 12.44 7.31 -13.67
CA SER A 26 13.36 8.16 -12.91
C SER A 26 12.70 9.49 -12.50
N ILE A 27 11.57 9.44 -11.80
CA ILE A 27 10.83 10.65 -11.41
C ILE A 27 11.54 11.40 -10.27
N LYS A 28 12.35 10.72 -9.44
CA LYS A 28 12.95 11.27 -8.21
C LYS A 28 13.67 12.61 -8.41
N HIS A 29 14.30 12.82 -9.57
CA HIS A 29 15.08 14.02 -9.88
C HIS A 29 14.29 15.10 -10.64
N LYS A 30 13.04 14.87 -10.99
CA LYS A 30 12.23 15.81 -11.77
C LYS A 30 11.52 16.82 -10.86
N GLY A 31 11.36 18.06 -11.34
CA GLY A 31 10.77 19.16 -10.56
C GLY A 31 9.34 18.88 -10.04
N TYR A 32 8.58 18.01 -10.72
CA TYR A 32 7.24 17.61 -10.30
C TYR A 32 7.20 16.46 -9.28
N SER A 33 8.35 15.82 -8.98
CA SER A 33 8.46 14.72 -8.01
C SER A 33 7.85 15.08 -6.65
N ARG A 34 8.17 16.29 -6.15
CA ARG A 34 7.64 16.78 -4.87
C ARG A 34 6.12 16.90 -4.86
N LYS A 35 5.53 17.26 -6.00
CA LYS A 35 4.08 17.41 -6.16
C LYS A 35 3.40 16.03 -6.14
N ILE A 36 3.93 15.07 -6.90
CA ILE A 36 3.42 13.68 -6.92
C ILE A 36 3.53 13.04 -5.53
N VAL A 37 4.69 13.17 -4.87
CA VAL A 37 4.89 12.64 -3.52
C VAL A 37 3.86 13.20 -2.54
N SER A 38 3.66 14.52 -2.56
CA SER A 38 2.70 15.17 -1.67
C SER A 38 1.25 14.76 -1.97
N PHE A 39 0.89 14.69 -3.26
CA PHE A 39 -0.45 14.27 -3.69
C PHE A 39 -0.74 12.83 -3.24
N SER A 40 0.13 11.88 -3.57
CA SER A 40 -0.03 10.48 -3.21
C SER A 40 -0.05 10.27 -1.69
N ALA A 41 0.78 11.00 -0.93
CA ALA A 41 0.75 10.93 0.54
C ALA A 41 -0.62 11.36 1.11
N GLY A 42 -1.21 12.43 0.56
CA GLY A 42 -2.54 12.89 0.95
C GLY A 42 -3.63 11.88 0.62
N VAL A 43 -3.59 11.23 -0.56
CA VAL A 43 -4.52 10.14 -0.92
C VAL A 43 -4.40 8.97 0.07
N SER A 44 -3.17 8.49 0.32
CA SER A 44 -2.95 7.33 1.18
C SER A 44 -3.37 7.58 2.63
N ILE A 45 -3.02 8.73 3.23
CA ILE A 45 -3.41 9.00 4.63
C ILE A 45 -4.92 9.19 4.76
N THR A 46 -5.55 9.85 3.79
CA THR A 46 -7.01 10.06 3.80
C THR A 46 -7.75 8.74 3.74
N TYR A 47 -7.33 7.84 2.84
CA TYR A 47 -7.91 6.51 2.74
C TYR A 47 -7.76 5.71 4.05
N VAL A 48 -6.57 5.74 4.65
CA VAL A 48 -6.34 5.06 5.93
C VAL A 48 -7.29 5.55 6.99
N LEU A 49 -7.44 6.87 7.13
CA LEU A 49 -8.20 7.47 8.22
C LEU A 49 -9.71 7.37 8.03
N LEU A 50 -10.22 7.55 6.81
CA LEU A 50 -11.65 7.66 6.55
C LEU A 50 -12.31 6.34 6.16
N GLU A 51 -11.56 5.39 5.59
CA GLU A 51 -12.13 4.16 5.06
C GLU A 51 -11.52 2.92 5.71
N LEU A 52 -10.20 2.76 5.60
CA LEU A 52 -9.54 1.51 5.99
C LEU A 52 -9.58 1.27 7.51
N PHE A 53 -9.30 2.29 8.32
CA PHE A 53 -9.28 2.19 9.78
C PHE A 53 -10.68 2.08 10.41
N PRO A 54 -11.69 2.86 9.99
CA PRO A 54 -13.07 2.70 10.48
C PRO A 54 -13.68 1.33 10.12
N ASN A 55 -13.59 0.90 8.85
CA ASN A 55 -14.13 -0.38 8.41
C ASN A 55 -13.47 -1.58 9.14
N PHE A 56 -12.14 -1.54 9.27
CA PHE A 56 -11.42 -2.52 10.09
C PHE A 56 -11.90 -2.51 11.54
N THR A 57 -12.11 -1.32 12.12
CA THR A 57 -12.53 -1.17 13.52
C THR A 57 -13.90 -1.78 13.77
N GLU A 58 -14.89 -1.45 12.95
CA GLU A 58 -16.25 -1.98 13.08
C GLU A 58 -16.25 -3.51 12.99
N THR A 59 -15.51 -4.07 12.04
CA THR A 59 -15.43 -5.52 11.87
C THR A 59 -14.61 -6.22 12.95
N ALA A 60 -13.50 -5.62 13.41
CA ALA A 60 -12.71 -6.17 14.51
C ALA A 60 -13.50 -6.21 15.82
N ILE A 61 -14.33 -5.19 16.09
CA ILE A 61 -15.19 -5.17 17.28
C ILE A 61 -16.27 -6.26 17.21
N SER A 62 -16.84 -6.50 16.02
CA SER A 62 -17.89 -7.51 15.84
C SER A 62 -17.37 -8.95 15.87
N LEU A 63 -16.15 -9.19 15.37
CA LEU A 63 -15.52 -10.52 15.36
C LEU A 63 -14.75 -10.82 16.65
N SER A 64 -13.70 -10.06 16.94
CA SER A 64 -12.82 -10.26 18.08
C SER A 64 -11.86 -9.08 18.26
N LYS A 65 -11.88 -8.46 19.44
CA LYS A 65 -10.98 -7.34 19.79
C LYS A 65 -9.49 -7.71 19.67
N PHE A 66 -9.13 -9.00 19.71
CA PHE A 66 -7.74 -9.44 19.53
C PHE A 66 -7.20 -9.13 18.13
N ILE A 67 -8.08 -9.01 17.11
CA ILE A 67 -7.68 -8.65 15.75
C ILE A 67 -6.98 -7.29 15.73
N TYR A 68 -7.29 -6.35 16.64
CA TYR A 68 -6.61 -5.06 16.73
C TYR A 68 -5.11 -5.16 16.92
N ILE A 69 -4.60 -6.25 17.50
CA ILE A 69 -3.16 -6.47 17.72
C ILE A 69 -2.41 -6.52 16.38
N SER A 70 -3.08 -6.90 15.29
CA SER A 70 -2.49 -6.91 13.94
C SER A 70 -2.00 -5.54 13.47
N ILE A 71 -2.65 -4.44 13.87
CA ILE A 71 -2.23 -3.07 13.52
C ILE A 71 -0.86 -2.70 14.14
N PRO A 72 -0.69 -2.69 15.47
CA PRO A 72 0.61 -2.40 16.07
C PRO A 72 1.67 -3.42 15.66
N LEU A 73 1.30 -4.68 15.39
CA LEU A 73 2.24 -5.66 14.82
C LEU A 73 2.77 -5.22 13.45
N GLY A 74 1.89 -4.87 12.50
CA GLY A 74 2.31 -4.38 11.19
C GLY A 74 3.20 -3.14 11.29
N PHE A 75 2.83 -2.19 12.17
CA PHE A 75 3.61 -0.96 12.42
C PHE A 75 4.98 -1.25 13.01
N ILE A 76 5.04 -2.06 14.08
CA ILE A 76 6.27 -2.29 14.84
C ILE A 76 7.26 -3.18 14.10
N ILE A 77 6.79 -4.15 13.30
CA ILE A 77 7.66 -5.02 12.49
C ILE A 77 8.48 -4.16 11.52
N HIS A 78 7.83 -3.25 10.80
CA HIS A 78 8.50 -2.38 9.86
C HIS A 78 9.46 -1.42 10.59
N HIS A 79 9.04 -0.84 11.71
CA HIS A 79 9.89 0.02 12.53
C HIS A 79 11.16 -0.69 13.04
N ILE A 80 11.01 -1.88 13.62
CA ILE A 80 12.11 -2.65 14.21
C ILE A 80 13.10 -3.03 13.12
N ILE A 81 12.63 -3.59 12.00
CA ILE A 81 13.53 -4.03 10.91
C ILE A 81 14.33 -2.85 10.36
N GLU A 82 13.68 -1.71 10.08
CA GLU A 82 14.38 -0.51 9.62
C GLU A 82 15.41 -0.03 10.66
N LYS A 83 15.02 0.02 11.95
CA LYS A 83 15.90 0.47 13.03
C LYS A 83 17.12 -0.43 13.21
N GLU A 84 16.95 -1.74 13.12
CA GLU A 84 18.02 -2.72 13.23
C GLU A 84 19.00 -2.59 12.06
N ILE A 85 18.50 -2.34 10.85
CA ILE A 85 19.35 -2.05 9.68
C ILE A 85 20.18 -0.78 9.93
N TYR A 86 19.58 0.29 10.45
CA TYR A 86 20.33 1.52 10.77
C TYR A 86 21.39 1.33 11.86
N LYS A 87 21.13 0.48 12.86
CA LYS A 87 22.02 0.30 14.01
C LYS A 87 23.25 -0.54 13.67
N HIS A 88 23.10 -1.55 12.80
CA HIS A 88 24.12 -2.58 12.61
C HIS A 88 24.89 -2.49 11.28
N ASN A 89 24.58 -1.53 10.40
CA ASN A 89 25.22 -1.44 9.09
C ASN A 89 26.08 -0.19 8.95
N SER A 90 27.26 -0.35 8.35
CA SER A 90 28.12 0.77 7.93
C SER A 90 27.43 1.62 6.86
N LYS A 91 27.90 2.86 6.61
CA LYS A 91 27.26 3.76 5.62
C LYS A 91 27.06 3.13 4.22
N VAL A 92 28.02 2.35 3.74
CA VAL A 92 27.96 1.69 2.43
C VAL A 92 26.97 0.53 2.45
N GLU A 93 27.07 -0.30 3.48
CA GLU A 93 26.20 -1.46 3.67
C GLU A 93 24.75 -1.07 3.95
N LEU A 94 24.54 0.05 4.64
CA LEU A 94 23.24 0.62 4.96
C LEU A 94 22.41 0.87 3.70
N VAL A 95 23.02 1.45 2.65
CA VAL A 95 22.31 1.71 1.39
C VAL A 95 21.87 0.40 0.73
N ARG A 96 22.75 -0.62 0.76
CA ARG A 96 22.44 -1.95 0.21
C ARG A 96 21.32 -2.63 1.00
N MET A 97 21.39 -2.60 2.33
CA MET A 97 20.43 -3.27 3.21
C MET A 97 19.06 -2.59 3.19
N LEU A 98 19.01 -1.24 3.18
CA LEU A 98 17.76 -0.50 3.00
C LEU A 98 17.12 -0.79 1.64
N SER A 99 17.92 -0.89 0.56
CA SER A 99 17.38 -1.25 -0.76
C SER A 99 16.84 -2.67 -0.82
N LEU A 100 17.45 -3.60 -0.08
CA LEU A 100 16.96 -4.98 0.03
C LEU A 100 15.66 -5.03 0.84
N GLU A 101 15.63 -4.36 1.99
CA GLU A 101 14.45 -4.22 2.84
C GLU A 101 13.27 -3.65 2.05
N GLU A 102 13.44 -2.50 1.38
CA GLU A 102 12.41 -1.87 0.54
C GLU A 102 11.90 -2.84 -0.54
N THR A 103 12.79 -3.64 -1.14
CA THR A 103 12.41 -4.64 -2.15
C THR A 103 11.56 -5.77 -1.55
N VAL A 104 11.99 -6.32 -0.41
CA VAL A 104 11.32 -7.45 0.26
C VAL A 104 9.98 -7.02 0.84
N PHE A 105 9.94 -5.89 1.55
CA PHE A 105 8.69 -5.34 2.09
C PHE A 105 7.72 -4.98 0.98
N SER A 106 8.18 -4.32 -0.09
CA SER A 106 7.32 -4.01 -1.24
C SER A 106 6.72 -5.30 -1.84
N PHE A 107 7.51 -6.37 -1.99
CA PHE A 107 7.01 -7.65 -2.51
C PHE A 107 5.95 -8.29 -1.59
N VAL A 108 6.25 -8.45 -0.30
CA VAL A 108 5.32 -9.05 0.67
C VAL A 108 4.05 -8.20 0.81
N TYR A 109 4.19 -6.88 0.89
CA TYR A 109 3.07 -5.97 1.01
C TYR A 109 2.16 -6.01 -0.23
N HIS A 110 2.72 -6.13 -1.44
CA HIS A 110 1.90 -6.27 -2.66
C HIS A 110 1.15 -7.61 -2.71
N ILE A 111 1.69 -8.69 -2.14
CA ILE A 111 0.92 -9.95 -1.96
C ILE A 111 -0.27 -9.70 -1.04
N ILE A 112 -0.06 -9.03 0.10
CA ILE A 112 -1.14 -8.70 1.05
C ILE A 112 -2.20 -7.81 0.37
N ILE A 113 -1.79 -6.79 -0.39
CA ILE A 113 -2.70 -5.95 -1.19
C ILE A 113 -3.56 -6.81 -2.13
N GLY A 114 -2.95 -7.77 -2.83
CA GLY A 114 -3.69 -8.66 -3.74
C GLY A 114 -4.76 -9.49 -3.03
N ILE A 115 -4.48 -9.96 -1.81
CA ILE A 115 -5.46 -10.67 -0.98
C ILE A 115 -6.59 -9.73 -0.56
N ILE A 116 -6.26 -8.57 0.01
CA ILE A 116 -7.23 -7.56 0.46
C ILE A 116 -8.12 -7.09 -0.69
N LEU A 117 -7.56 -6.93 -1.89
CA LEU A 117 -8.29 -6.53 -3.07
C LEU A 117 -9.41 -7.52 -3.42
N VAL A 118 -9.17 -8.82 -3.26
CA VAL A 118 -10.19 -9.85 -3.44
C VAL A 118 -11.22 -9.80 -2.32
N THR A 119 -10.81 -9.59 -1.06
CA THR A 119 -11.73 -9.41 0.07
C THR A 119 -12.69 -8.25 -0.17
N PHE A 120 -12.17 -7.07 -0.52
CA PHE A 120 -13.01 -5.90 -0.82
C PHE A 120 -13.87 -6.09 -2.05
N ALA A 121 -13.37 -6.72 -3.12
CA ALA A 121 -14.19 -7.00 -4.30
C ALA A 121 -15.34 -7.99 -4.05
N ARG A 122 -15.21 -8.85 -3.02
CA ARG A 122 -16.31 -9.71 -2.57
C ARG A 122 -17.37 -8.94 -1.78
N GLY A 123 -16.95 -7.92 -1.01
CA GLY A 123 -17.82 -6.99 -0.30
C GLY A 123 -18.58 -6.08 -1.26
N SER A 124 -17.86 -5.19 -1.95
CA SER A 124 -18.43 -4.31 -2.97
C SER A 124 -17.42 -3.89 -4.04
N ALA A 125 -17.90 -3.61 -5.25
CA ALA A 125 -17.05 -3.05 -6.30
C ALA A 125 -16.48 -1.69 -5.89
N THR A 126 -17.27 -0.89 -5.16
CA THR A 126 -16.89 0.42 -4.65
C THR A 126 -15.70 0.33 -3.70
N GLU A 127 -15.72 -0.57 -2.71
CA GLU A 127 -14.59 -0.79 -1.79
C GLU A 127 -13.31 -1.17 -2.53
N ALA A 128 -13.39 -2.10 -3.50
CA ALA A 128 -12.24 -2.52 -4.27
C ALA A 128 -11.63 -1.38 -5.11
N ILE A 129 -12.49 -0.55 -5.72
CA ILE A 129 -12.06 0.60 -6.52
C ILE A 129 -11.42 1.66 -5.61
N LEU A 130 -12.07 2.03 -4.51
CA LEU A 130 -11.54 2.98 -3.52
C LEU A 130 -10.25 2.48 -2.87
N PHE A 131 -10.06 1.18 -2.70
CA PHE A 131 -8.80 0.63 -2.24
C PHE A 131 -7.69 0.70 -3.30
N SER A 132 -8.03 0.49 -4.58
CA SER A 132 -7.03 0.44 -5.65
C SER A 132 -6.31 1.78 -5.87
N ILE A 133 -7.01 2.91 -5.75
CA ILE A 133 -6.46 4.27 -5.96
C ILE A 133 -5.28 4.60 -5.02
N PRO A 134 -5.41 4.48 -3.68
CA PRO A 134 -4.33 4.73 -2.74
C PRO A 134 -3.24 3.66 -2.88
N MET A 135 -3.55 2.44 -3.30
CA MET A 135 -2.54 1.40 -3.53
C MET A 135 -1.70 1.71 -4.76
N ILE A 136 -2.29 2.15 -5.87
CA ILE A 136 -1.55 2.67 -7.02
C ILE A 136 -0.66 3.84 -6.60
N SER A 137 -1.23 4.79 -5.83
CA SER A 137 -0.50 5.94 -5.30
C SER A 137 0.69 5.53 -4.43
N TYR A 138 0.48 4.58 -3.51
CA TYR A 138 1.51 3.97 -2.66
C TYR A 138 2.59 3.30 -3.51
N THR A 139 2.21 2.44 -4.45
CA THR A 139 3.10 1.72 -5.36
C THR A 139 3.98 2.69 -6.15
N PHE A 140 3.43 3.81 -6.61
CA PHE A 140 4.22 4.85 -7.27
C PHE A 140 5.23 5.50 -6.33
N LEU A 141 4.91 5.71 -5.05
CA LEU A 141 5.83 6.33 -4.10
C LEU A 141 6.91 5.38 -3.59
N SER A 142 6.50 4.20 -3.13
CA SER A 142 7.36 3.21 -2.49
C SER A 142 8.29 2.47 -3.46
N ASN A 143 8.13 2.69 -4.77
CA ASN A 143 9.01 2.12 -5.78
C ASN A 143 9.79 3.17 -6.56
N LEU A 144 9.77 4.45 -6.15
CA LEU A 144 10.64 5.50 -6.70
C LEU A 144 12.09 5.17 -6.31
N PRO A 145 12.86 4.53 -7.20
CA PRO A 145 14.03 3.83 -6.75
C PRO A 145 15.11 4.82 -6.32
N ALA A 146 15.93 4.43 -5.35
CA ALA A 146 17.23 5.06 -5.12
C ALA A 146 18.18 4.82 -6.32
N ASN A 147 18.06 3.66 -6.99
CA ASN A 147 18.81 3.28 -8.18
C ASN A 147 17.85 2.82 -9.30
N PRO A 148 17.59 3.64 -10.34
CA PRO A 148 16.69 3.27 -11.42
C PRO A 148 17.24 2.10 -12.26
N HIS A 149 16.33 1.35 -12.88
CA HIS A 149 16.59 0.24 -13.83
C HIS A 149 17.07 -1.10 -13.24
N PRO A 150 16.25 -1.80 -12.43
CA PRO A 150 16.48 -3.21 -12.17
C PRO A 150 16.44 -4.02 -13.47
N LEU A 151 17.16 -5.15 -13.49
CA LEU A 151 17.04 -6.19 -14.54
C LEU A 151 15.58 -6.45 -14.86
N LYS A 152 15.22 -6.54 -16.15
CA LYS A 152 13.82 -6.71 -16.61
C LYS A 152 13.11 -7.86 -15.89
N ALA A 153 13.80 -9.00 -15.71
CA ALA A 153 13.26 -10.16 -15.00
C ALA A 153 12.91 -9.86 -13.54
N LYS A 154 13.79 -9.16 -12.80
CA LYS A 154 13.53 -8.72 -11.43
C LYS A 154 12.34 -7.77 -11.35
N ALA A 155 12.23 -6.84 -12.30
CA ALA A 155 11.09 -5.92 -12.36
C ALA A 155 9.76 -6.66 -12.58
N ILE A 156 9.73 -7.64 -13.49
CA ILE A 156 8.54 -8.46 -13.76
C ILE A 156 8.16 -9.26 -12.51
N PHE A 157 9.12 -9.98 -11.92
CA PHE A 157 8.89 -10.79 -10.72
C PHE A 157 8.35 -9.97 -9.54
N LEU A 158 8.92 -8.79 -9.30
CA LEU A 158 8.44 -7.92 -8.22
C LEU A 158 7.06 -7.34 -8.52
N SER A 159 6.77 -7.00 -9.78
CA SER A 159 5.46 -6.49 -10.17
C SER A 159 4.35 -7.53 -10.14
N SER A 160 4.66 -8.83 -10.25
CA SER A 160 3.67 -9.89 -10.18
C SER A 160 3.15 -10.19 -8.77
N ALA A 161 3.74 -9.60 -7.72
CA ALA A 161 3.36 -9.83 -6.33
C ALA A 161 1.86 -9.63 -6.06
N THR A 162 1.26 -8.56 -6.59
CA THR A 162 -0.18 -8.30 -6.42
C THR A 162 -1.04 -9.35 -7.10
N LEU A 163 -0.66 -9.78 -8.30
CA LEU A 163 -1.37 -10.87 -9.00
C LEU A 163 -1.21 -12.21 -8.26
N ILE A 164 -0.04 -12.49 -7.68
CA ILE A 164 0.18 -13.67 -6.84
C ILE A 164 -0.77 -13.63 -5.64
N GLY A 165 -0.86 -12.52 -4.92
CA GLY A 165 -1.80 -12.36 -3.81
C GLY A 165 -3.26 -12.52 -4.23
N THR A 166 -3.63 -11.91 -5.36
CA THR A 166 -4.98 -12.02 -5.95
C THR A 166 -5.31 -13.47 -6.28
N ALA A 167 -4.39 -14.20 -6.91
CA ALA A 167 -4.55 -15.61 -7.25
C ALA A 167 -4.66 -16.48 -5.99
N ILE A 168 -3.81 -16.23 -4.98
CA ILE A 168 -3.88 -16.94 -3.69
C ILE A 168 -5.27 -16.80 -3.08
N ALA A 169 -5.82 -15.59 -2.98
CA ALA A 169 -7.13 -15.36 -2.37
C ALA A 169 -8.31 -15.94 -3.18
N ILE A 170 -8.19 -15.99 -4.51
CA ILE A 170 -9.20 -16.62 -5.37
C ILE A 170 -9.18 -18.14 -5.24
N ILE A 171 -7.99 -18.75 -5.22
CA ILE A 171 -7.81 -20.21 -5.09
C ILE A 171 -8.17 -20.66 -3.69
N TRP A 172 -7.70 -19.93 -2.68
CA TRP A 172 -7.99 -20.16 -1.26
C TRP A 172 -9.36 -19.56 -0.92
N ARG A 173 -10.42 -20.15 -1.48
CA ARG A 173 -11.80 -19.62 -1.43
C ARG A 173 -12.30 -19.29 -0.02
N ASN A 174 -11.86 -20.04 0.99
CA ASN A 174 -12.33 -19.97 2.37
C ASN A 174 -11.18 -19.59 3.32
N ILE A 175 -10.59 -18.40 3.15
CA ILE A 175 -9.73 -17.83 4.19
C ILE A 175 -10.63 -17.45 5.37
N PRO A 176 -10.32 -17.85 6.61
CA PRO A 176 -11.08 -17.43 7.78
C PRO A 176 -11.12 -15.90 7.86
N ILE A 177 -12.29 -15.33 8.19
CA ILE A 177 -12.48 -13.88 8.19
C ILE A 177 -11.54 -13.17 9.18
N GLU A 178 -11.20 -13.83 10.29
CA GLU A 178 -10.22 -13.34 11.25
C GLU A 178 -8.82 -13.19 10.65
N VAL A 179 -8.44 -14.09 9.72
CA VAL A 179 -7.18 -14.03 9.00
C VAL A 179 -7.21 -12.91 7.97
N GLU A 180 -8.30 -12.76 7.21
CA GLU A 180 -8.46 -11.66 6.25
C GLU A 180 -8.35 -10.29 6.95
N PHE A 181 -9.08 -10.10 8.04
CA PHE A 181 -9.02 -8.85 8.79
C PHE A 181 -7.68 -8.66 9.51
N SER A 182 -7.04 -9.73 10.00
CA SER A 182 -5.67 -9.61 10.54
C SER A 182 -4.67 -9.15 9.48
N LEU A 183 -4.80 -9.60 8.22
CA LEU A 183 -3.98 -9.12 7.11
C LEU A 183 -4.27 -7.66 6.78
N ILE A 184 -5.53 -7.24 6.80
CA ILE A 184 -5.93 -5.83 6.66
C ILE A 184 -5.30 -4.99 7.77
N GLY A 185 -5.35 -5.43 9.03
CA GLY A 185 -4.75 -4.72 10.15
C GLY A 185 -3.22 -4.62 10.04
N ILE A 186 -2.53 -5.69 9.62
CA ILE A 186 -1.10 -5.64 9.30
C ILE A 186 -0.85 -4.60 8.20
N ALA A 187 -1.65 -4.60 7.13
CA ALA A 187 -1.50 -3.65 6.03
C ALA A 187 -1.72 -2.20 6.49
N ILE A 188 -2.73 -1.95 7.34
CA ILE A 188 -2.96 -0.64 7.99
C ILE A 188 -1.72 -0.22 8.78
N GLY A 189 -1.19 -1.10 9.62
CA GLY A 189 -0.02 -0.81 10.46
C GLY A 189 1.22 -0.45 9.64
N VAL A 190 1.53 -1.25 8.61
CA VAL A 190 2.63 -0.97 7.68
C VAL A 190 2.38 0.34 6.94
N LEU A 191 1.19 0.55 6.39
CA LEU A 191 0.85 1.74 5.63
C LEU A 191 0.92 3.00 6.50
N LEU A 192 0.45 2.95 7.75
CA LEU A 192 0.57 4.05 8.70
C LEU A 192 2.04 4.40 8.95
N TYR A 193 2.87 3.39 9.23
CA TYR A 193 4.30 3.61 9.41
C TYR A 193 4.91 4.25 8.16
N THR A 194 4.74 3.64 6.99
CA THR A 194 5.35 4.11 5.75
C THR A 194 4.83 5.49 5.35
N VAL A 195 3.54 5.75 5.48
CA VAL A 195 2.97 7.05 5.11
C VAL A 195 3.47 8.15 6.05
N ILE A 196 3.40 7.94 7.36
CA ILE A 196 3.83 8.95 8.35
C ILE A 196 5.35 9.18 8.27
N ARG A 197 6.13 8.11 8.13
CA ARG A 197 7.60 8.19 8.18
C ARG A 197 8.22 8.60 6.86
N HIS A 198 7.74 8.04 5.75
CA HIS A 198 8.42 8.08 4.45
C HIS A 198 7.68 8.88 3.38
N HIS A 199 6.34 8.91 3.39
CA HIS A 199 5.58 9.61 2.33
C HIS A 199 5.17 11.03 2.68
N ILE A 200 4.74 11.31 3.91
CA ILE A 200 4.38 12.66 4.34
C ILE A 200 5.67 13.50 4.35
N PRO A 201 5.78 14.51 3.47
CA PRO A 201 7.01 15.26 3.36
C PRO A 201 7.22 16.16 4.59
N PHE A 202 8.43 16.14 5.14
CA PHE A 202 8.79 16.93 6.32
C PHE A 202 9.76 18.08 5.98
N GLY A 203 9.60 19.21 6.68
CA GLY A 203 10.43 20.40 6.53
C GLY A 203 10.28 21.05 5.15
N LYS A 204 11.40 21.35 4.47
CA LYS A 204 11.41 22.00 3.14
C LYS A 204 11.12 21.04 1.98
N LYS A 205 10.90 19.75 2.25
CA LYS A 205 10.55 18.74 1.23
C LYS A 205 9.04 18.79 0.97
N GLY A 206 8.61 18.40 -0.22
CA GLY A 206 7.20 18.33 -0.60
C GLY A 206 6.57 19.67 -1.02
N HIS A 207 5.25 19.66 -1.17
CA HIS A 207 4.44 20.79 -1.59
C HIS A 207 3.06 20.72 -0.93
N ILE A 208 2.84 21.55 0.09
CA ILE A 208 1.63 21.51 0.93
C ILE A 208 0.34 21.58 0.12
N GLY A 209 0.28 22.47 -0.90
CA GLY A 209 -0.91 22.61 -1.74
C GLY A 209 -1.35 21.31 -2.45
N TYR A 210 -0.42 20.46 -2.90
CA TYR A 210 -0.79 19.19 -3.55
C TYR A 210 -1.23 18.13 -2.54
N PHE A 211 -0.64 18.14 -1.34
CA PHE A 211 -1.08 17.28 -0.24
C PHE A 211 -2.49 17.66 0.22
N THR A 212 -2.76 18.94 0.46
CA THR A 212 -4.08 19.43 0.86
C THR A 212 -5.11 19.18 -0.23
N LEU A 213 -4.76 19.42 -1.49
CA LEU A 213 -5.65 19.15 -2.62
C LEU A 213 -6.06 17.68 -2.70
N SER A 214 -5.09 16.75 -2.64
CA SER A 214 -5.43 15.32 -2.68
C SER A 214 -6.19 14.87 -1.45
N PHE A 215 -5.85 15.38 -0.27
CA PHE A 215 -6.58 15.10 0.96
C PHE A 215 -8.06 15.48 0.82
N ILE A 216 -8.34 16.71 0.36
CA ILE A 216 -9.72 17.19 0.15
C ILE A 216 -10.43 16.39 -0.95
N LEU A 217 -9.82 16.25 -2.13
CA LEU A 217 -10.44 15.54 -3.24
C LEU A 217 -10.76 14.08 -2.89
N TYR A 218 -9.84 13.41 -2.20
CA TYR A 218 -10.04 12.02 -1.81
C TYR A 218 -11.03 11.88 -0.66
N THR A 219 -11.07 12.85 0.26
CA THR A 219 -12.11 12.93 1.29
C THR A 219 -13.48 13.06 0.63
N LEU A 220 -13.64 13.98 -0.31
CA LEU A 220 -14.90 14.18 -1.04
C LEU A 220 -15.31 12.92 -1.81
N LEU A 221 -14.35 12.22 -2.43
CA LEU A 221 -14.61 10.97 -3.13
C LEU A 221 -15.12 9.87 -2.18
N ILE A 222 -14.47 9.67 -1.03
CA ILE A 222 -14.89 8.69 -0.02
C ILE A 222 -16.26 9.07 0.54
N VAL A 223 -16.46 10.32 0.96
CA VAL A 223 -17.74 10.78 1.51
C VAL A 223 -18.86 10.63 0.48
N ALA A 224 -18.60 10.96 -0.80
CA ALA A 224 -19.59 10.74 -1.85
C ALA A 224 -19.95 9.27 -2.01
N SER A 225 -18.98 8.35 -1.87
CA SER A 225 -19.21 6.91 -1.96
C SER A 225 -20.10 6.36 -0.85
N TRP A 226 -20.21 7.02 0.30
CA TRP A 226 -21.12 6.59 1.37
C TRP A 226 -22.61 6.72 1.01
N TYR A 227 -22.92 7.43 -0.07
CA TYR A 227 -24.30 7.64 -0.54
C TYR A 227 -24.67 6.74 -1.74
N PHE A 228 -23.78 5.86 -2.21
CA PHE A 228 -23.98 4.99 -3.37
C PHE A 228 -23.59 3.54 -3.08
#